data_AF-A0A091NZI5-F1
#
_entry.id   AF-A0A091NZI5-F1
#
_cell.length_a   1.000
_cell.length_b   1.000
_cell.length_c   1.000
_cell.angle_alpha   90.00
_cell.angle_beta   90.00
_cell.angle_gamma   90.00
#
_symmetry.space_group_name_H-M   'P 1'
#
loop_
_entity.id
_entity.type
_entity.pdbx_description
1 polymer ?
#
loop_
_entity_poly.entity_id
_entity_poly.type
_entity_poly.pdbx_seq_one_letter_code
_entity_poly.pdbx_strand_id
1 'polypeptide(L)'
;AIGRLCEKCDGKCVICDSYVRPCTLVRICDECNYGSYQGRCVICGGPGVSDAYYCKECTIQEKDRDGCPKIVNLGSSKTDLFYERKKYGFKKR
;
A
#
# COMPACT_ATOMS: atom_id res chain seq x y z
N ALA A 1 12.87 2.25 -7.08
CA ALA A 1 13.06 2.27 -5.61
C ALA A 1 12.41 1.07 -4.91
N ILE A 2 12.60 0.89 -3.59
CA ILE A 2 11.93 -0.16 -2.79
C ILE A 2 10.56 0.34 -2.31
N GLY A 3 9.52 -0.48 -2.44
CA GLY A 3 8.19 -0.19 -1.93
C GLY A 3 8.12 -0.33 -0.40
N ARG A 4 7.32 0.52 0.26
CA ARG A 4 7.13 0.51 1.72
C ARG A 4 5.69 0.24 2.09
N LEU A 5 5.46 -0.24 3.32
CA LEU A 5 4.14 -0.40 3.94
C LEU A 5 4.07 0.43 5.23
N CYS A 6 2.91 1.00 5.53
CA CYS A 6 2.66 1.64 6.82
C CYS A 6 2.24 0.60 7.88
N GLU A 7 2.21 0.98 9.15
CA GLU A 7 1.81 0.11 10.27
C GLU A 7 0.48 -0.61 10.06
N LYS A 8 -0.51 0.05 9.43
CA LYS A 8 -1.84 -0.52 9.17
C LYS A 8 -1.87 -1.55 8.03
N CYS A 9 -0.86 -1.52 7.17
CA CYS A 9 -0.74 -2.37 6.00
C CYS A 9 0.43 -3.35 6.14
N ASP A 10 1.11 -3.36 7.28
CA ASP A 10 2.33 -4.13 7.48
C ASP A 10 2.10 -5.63 7.29
N GLY A 11 3.08 -6.31 6.69
CA GLY A 11 3.01 -7.74 6.37
C GLY A 11 2.07 -8.13 5.23
N LYS A 12 1.27 -7.22 4.67
CA LYS A 12 0.39 -7.53 3.54
C LYS A 12 1.13 -7.67 2.22
N CYS A 13 0.74 -8.67 1.44
CA CYS A 13 1.05 -8.76 0.03
C CYS A 13 0.40 -7.59 -0.71
N VAL A 14 1.17 -6.88 -1.55
CA VAL A 14 0.71 -5.68 -2.25
C VAL A 14 -0.36 -5.93 -3.33
N ILE A 15 -0.62 -7.20 -3.68
CA ILE A 15 -1.60 -7.58 -4.71
C ILE A 15 -2.86 -8.19 -4.10
N CYS A 16 -2.71 -9.19 -3.23
CA CYS A 16 -3.84 -9.96 -2.70
C CYS A 16 -4.17 -9.70 -1.23
N ASP A 17 -3.49 -8.73 -0.59
CA ASP A 17 -3.64 -8.39 0.84
C ASP A 17 -3.37 -9.53 1.84
N SER A 18 -2.87 -10.68 1.37
CA SER A 18 -2.51 -11.84 2.20
C SER A 18 -1.28 -11.57 3.07
N TYR A 19 -1.25 -12.12 4.29
CA TYR A 19 -0.15 -11.97 5.24
C TYR A 19 0.86 -13.14 5.22
N VAL A 20 0.65 -14.14 4.37
CA VAL A 20 1.45 -15.37 4.42
C VAL A 20 2.57 -15.39 3.38
N ARG A 21 3.71 -15.95 3.81
CA ARG A 21 4.85 -16.32 2.95
C ARG A 21 5.32 -15.17 2.04
N PRO A 22 5.83 -14.06 2.59
CA PRO A 22 6.51 -13.05 1.79
C PRO A 22 7.70 -13.69 1.05
N CYS A 23 7.84 -13.39 -0.23
CA CYS A 23 8.81 -14.05 -1.12
C CYS A 23 9.67 -13.05 -1.87
N THR A 24 9.05 -12.13 -2.61
CA THR A 24 9.77 -11.19 -3.49
C THR A 24 9.60 -9.77 -2.99
N LEU A 25 10.71 -9.02 -2.90
CA LEU A 25 10.71 -7.64 -2.44
C LEU A 25 10.14 -6.70 -3.52
N VAL A 26 9.22 -5.81 -3.12
CA VAL A 26 8.51 -4.93 -4.05
C VAL A 26 9.39 -3.80 -4.54
N ARG A 27 9.37 -3.57 -5.86
CA ARG A 27 10.02 -2.42 -6.50
C ARG A 27 8.97 -1.48 -7.06
N ILE A 28 9.19 -0.17 -6.88
CA ILE A 28 8.34 0.90 -7.41
C ILE A 28 9.13 1.75 -8.41
N CYS A 29 8.42 2.29 -9.40
CA CYS A 29 9.00 3.21 -10.38
C CYS A 29 9.42 4.54 -9.73
N ASP A 30 10.25 5.32 -10.43
CA ASP A 30 10.84 6.54 -9.88
C ASP A 30 9.81 7.67 -9.70
N GLU A 31 8.82 7.77 -10.58
CA GLU A 31 7.69 8.69 -10.45
C GLU A 31 6.92 8.45 -9.14
N CYS A 32 6.62 7.19 -8.84
CA CYS A 32 5.95 6.77 -7.61
C CYS A 32 6.81 6.98 -6.35
N ASN A 33 8.12 7.19 -6.50
CA ASN A 33 9.07 7.45 -5.42
C ASN A 33 9.65 8.87 -5.48
N TYR A 34 8.94 9.82 -6.09
CA TYR A 34 9.40 11.19 -6.18
C TYR A 34 8.74 12.12 -5.14
N GLY A 35 9.51 13.08 -4.62
CA GLY A 35 9.02 14.13 -3.72
C GLY A 35 8.29 13.62 -2.48
N SER A 36 7.10 14.16 -2.22
CA SER A 36 6.28 13.85 -1.03
C SER A 36 5.78 12.38 -0.96
N TYR A 37 5.89 11.63 -2.07
CA TYR A 37 5.54 10.22 -2.15
C TYR A 37 6.67 9.26 -1.74
N GLN A 38 7.89 9.79 -1.49
CA GLN A 38 9.01 9.01 -0.99
C GLN A 38 8.69 8.35 0.34
N GLY A 39 9.05 7.06 0.44
CA GLY A 39 8.81 6.28 1.66
C GLY A 39 7.34 6.12 2.04
N ARG A 40 6.39 6.44 1.17
CA ARG A 40 4.95 6.26 1.43
C ARG A 40 4.51 4.84 1.15
N CYS A 41 3.53 4.39 1.93
CA CYS A 41 2.89 3.10 1.80
C CYS A 41 2.32 2.89 0.40
N VAL A 42 2.68 1.79 -0.25
CA VAL A 42 2.25 1.46 -1.62
C VAL A 42 0.75 1.17 -1.74
N ILE A 43 0.08 0.80 -0.64
CA ILE A 43 -1.36 0.47 -0.60
C ILE A 43 -2.22 1.70 -0.28
N CYS A 44 -1.77 2.57 0.63
CA CYS A 44 -2.64 3.61 1.19
C CYS A 44 -2.05 5.02 1.24
N GLY A 45 -0.78 5.21 0.87
CA GLY A 45 -0.12 6.52 0.94
C GLY A 45 0.27 7.00 2.35
N GLY A 46 0.02 6.20 3.39
CA GLY A 46 0.48 6.48 4.77
C GLY A 46 2.01 6.50 4.91
N PRO A 47 2.56 6.92 6.06
CA PRO A 47 3.99 6.88 6.32
C PRO A 47 4.48 5.42 6.34
N GLY A 48 5.46 5.09 5.49
CA GLY A 48 6.01 3.74 5.40
C GLY A 48 7.00 3.44 6.53
N VAL A 49 6.86 2.28 7.14
CA VAL A 49 7.68 1.79 8.26
C VAL A 49 8.47 0.56 7.86
N SER A 50 7.87 -0.37 7.12
CA SER A 50 8.48 -1.63 6.70
C SER A 50 8.59 -1.73 5.18
N ASP A 51 9.40 -2.65 4.69
CA ASP A 51 9.53 -2.94 3.26
C ASP A 51 8.37 -3.83 2.79
N ALA A 52 7.88 -3.57 1.58
CA ALA A 52 6.76 -4.27 0.98
C ALA A 52 7.21 -5.54 0.25
N TYR A 53 6.38 -6.59 0.30
CA TYR A 53 6.65 -7.87 -0.34
C TYR A 53 5.45 -8.36 -1.18
N TYR A 54 5.74 -9.12 -2.22
CA TYR A 54 4.82 -10.03 -2.87
C TYR A 54 4.84 -11.37 -2.13
N CYS A 55 3.68 -11.98 -1.92
CA CYS A 55 3.63 -13.34 -1.38
C CYS A 55 4.11 -14.37 -2.41
N LYS A 56 4.44 -15.57 -1.92
CA LYS A 56 4.89 -16.70 -2.76
C LYS A 56 3.93 -16.99 -3.91
N GLU A 57 2.63 -16.98 -3.66
CA GLU A 57 1.61 -17.29 -4.67
C GLU A 57 1.57 -16.23 -5.78
N CYS A 58 1.58 -14.94 -5.44
CA CYS A 58 1.67 -13.86 -6.42
C CYS A 58 2.95 -13.94 -7.25
N THR A 59 4.06 -14.37 -6.64
CA THR A 59 5.33 -14.56 -7.36
C THR A 59 5.26 -15.74 -8.33
N ILE A 60 4.64 -16.86 -7.93
CA ILE A 60 4.45 -18.03 -8.79
C ILE A 60 3.56 -17.70 -9.99
N GLN A 61 2.55 -16.86 -9.79
CA GLN A 61 1.68 -16.34 -10.85
C GLN A 61 2.31 -15.17 -11.63
N GLU A 62 3.58 -14.84 -11.37
CA GLU A 62 4.34 -13.76 -12.01
C GLU A 62 3.71 -12.35 -11.89
N LYS A 63 2.84 -12.14 -10.89
CA LYS A 63 2.22 -10.82 -10.62
C LYS A 63 3.22 -9.76 -10.19
N ASP A 64 4.38 -10.17 -9.71
CA ASP A 64 5.51 -9.30 -9.39
C ASP A 64 6.20 -8.71 -10.63
N ARG A 65 5.86 -9.19 -11.83
CA ARG A 65 6.42 -8.72 -13.11
C ARG A 65 5.50 -7.76 -13.89
N ASP A 66 4.29 -7.52 -13.42
CA ASP A 66 3.31 -6.65 -14.07
C ASP A 66 3.72 -5.16 -14.06
N GLY A 67 4.67 -4.78 -13.18
CA GLY A 67 5.20 -3.42 -13.08
C GLY A 67 5.07 -2.85 -11.67
N CYS A 68 4.96 -1.51 -11.58
CA CYS A 68 4.87 -0.81 -10.30
C CYS A 68 3.50 -1.03 -9.64
N PRO A 69 3.42 -1.68 -8.45
CA PRO A 69 2.14 -2.00 -7.82
C PRO A 69 1.57 -0.84 -6.96
N LYS A 70 2.12 0.38 -7.05
CA LYS A 70 1.70 1.48 -6.18
C LYS A 70 0.31 1.97 -6.57
N ILE A 71 -0.61 1.94 -5.61
CA ILE A 71 -1.96 2.49 -5.79
C ILE A 71 -1.88 4.01 -5.78
N VAL A 72 -2.20 4.63 -6.91
CA VAL A 72 -2.14 6.09 -7.09
C VAL A 72 -3.39 6.81 -6.57
N ASN A 73 -4.56 6.18 -6.65
CA ASN A 73 -5.84 6.78 -6.30
C ASN A 73 -6.32 6.32 -4.92
N LEU A 74 -6.84 7.25 -4.13
CA LEU A 74 -7.62 6.94 -2.93
C LEU A 74 -9.06 6.60 -3.35
N GLY A 75 -9.44 5.33 -3.22
CA GLY A 75 -10.79 4.86 -3.56
C GLY A 75 -11.90 5.51 -2.72
N SER A 76 -13.13 5.53 -3.27
CA SER A 76 -14.30 6.20 -2.70
C SER A 76 -14.60 5.81 -1.26
N SER A 77 -14.42 4.55 -0.88
CA SER A 77 -14.72 4.09 0.49
C SER A 77 -13.96 4.87 1.57
N LYS A 78 -12.74 5.36 1.29
CA LYS A 78 -11.99 6.19 2.25
C LYS A 78 -12.47 7.63 2.27
N THR A 79 -12.86 8.18 1.11
CA THR A 79 -13.42 9.54 1.02
C THR A 79 -14.79 9.59 1.68
N ASP A 80 -15.63 8.60 1.44
CA ASP A 80 -16.99 8.51 2.00
C ASP A 80 -16.92 8.41 3.52
N LEU A 81 -16.08 7.52 4.06
CA LEU A 81 -15.86 7.38 5.50
C LEU A 81 -15.37 8.69 6.14
N PHE A 82 -14.57 9.48 5.43
CA PHE A 82 -14.12 10.80 5.92
C PHE A 82 -15.29 11.79 6.03
N TYR A 83 -16.14 11.88 5.01
CA TYR A 83 -17.29 12.79 5.01
C TYR A 83 -18.40 12.33 5.97
N GLU A 84 -18.64 11.03 6.09
CA GLU A 84 -19.56 10.45 7.08
C GLU A 84 -19.14 10.77 8.51
N ARG A 85 -17.85 10.62 8.83
CA ARG A 85 -17.32 11.00 10.16
C ARG A 85 -17.47 12.49 10.44
N LYS A 86 -17.39 13.35 9.41
CA LYS A 86 -17.64 14.78 9.54
C LYS A 86 -19.12 15.08 9.79
N LYS A 87 -20.03 14.34 9.17
CA LYS A 87 -21.49 14.55 9.27
C LYS A 87 -22.03 14.41 10.70
N TYR A 88 -21.49 13.47 11.48
CA TYR A 88 -21.98 13.18 12.84
C TYR A 88 -21.21 13.89 13.97
N GLY A 89 -20.33 14.84 13.64
CA GLY A 89 -19.48 15.53 14.61
C GLY A 89 -18.30 14.68 15.07
N PHE A 90 -17.15 15.31 15.24
CA PHE A 90 -15.91 14.64 15.62
C PHE A 90 -15.97 14.18 17.08
N LYS A 91 -16.50 12.98 17.35
CA LYS A 91 -16.25 12.34 18.65
C LYS A 91 -14.79 11.90 18.69
N LYS A 92 -13.96 12.65 19.43
CA LYS A 92 -12.59 12.24 19.79
C LYS A 92 -12.68 10.83 20.38
N ARG A 93 -12.01 9.88 19.73
CA ARG A 93 -11.76 8.55 20.28
C ARG A 93 -10.50 8.59 21.12
#